data_AF-A0A960ZW27-F1
#
_entry.id   AF-A0A960ZW27-F1
#
_cell.length_a   1.000
_cell.length_b   1.000
_cell.length_c   1.000
_cell.angle_alpha   90.00
_cell.angle_beta   90.00
_cell.angle_gamma   90.00
#
_symmetry.space_group_name_H-M   'P 1'
#
loop_
_entity.id
_entity.type
_entity.pdbx_description
1 polymer ?
#
loop_
_entity_poly.entity_id
_entity_poly.type
_entity_poly.pdbx_seq_one_letter_code
_entity_poly.pdbx_strand_id
1 'polypeptide(L)'
;LTQDRLGDAGRVPHFSDHPARDRTVLTVGLTALVIAAGLLVSGMVTIQPEALAENTKWAIVGLATLWFTWAFTLAGLQPDEKKRMIVIAVLFLCSAMFWAGFEQVGSSLSLFADRFTIRRVIGTDWEFPAGWFLMVNAGLIILLAPVAAILWVRLAKQGRNPSLITKMALGLLLLAAGFGIIAIGAKRALATGQVWPTWLFATYFLHTVGELCLSPVGLSAVTKLAPQRLVGQAMGIWFLGTSLGNLLAGLFARSVTGENTATMDQTFLGVVWIAGAAGLLLLLFSRLLGRLCRGVA
;
A
#
# COMPACT_ATOMS: atom_id res chain seq x y z
N LEU A 1 -8.38 19.36 13.80
CA LEU A 1 -9.74 19.94 13.73
C LEU A 1 -10.11 20.35 15.15
N THR A 2 -10.10 21.65 15.46
CA THR A 2 -10.45 22.17 16.79
C THR A 2 -11.96 22.33 16.92
N GLN A 3 -12.48 22.18 18.14
CA GLN A 3 -13.91 22.26 18.51
C GLN A 3 -14.60 23.49 17.92
N ASP A 4 -13.88 24.62 17.86
CA ASP A 4 -14.39 25.90 17.37
C ASP A 4 -14.83 25.91 15.89
N ARG A 5 -14.35 24.94 15.08
CA ARG A 5 -14.73 24.83 13.65
C ARG A 5 -15.80 23.79 13.37
N LEU A 6 -16.15 22.96 14.35
CA LEU A 6 -17.13 21.88 14.18
C LEU A 6 -18.52 22.26 14.71
N GLY A 7 -18.64 23.31 15.53
CA GLY A 7 -19.93 23.71 16.09
C GLY A 7 -20.60 22.56 16.84
N ASP A 8 -21.81 22.19 16.43
CA ASP A 8 -22.55 21.05 16.99
C ASP A 8 -22.37 19.74 16.21
N ALA A 9 -21.48 19.70 15.20
CA ALA A 9 -21.21 18.50 14.42
C ALA A 9 -20.71 17.36 15.32
N GLY A 10 -21.51 16.30 15.43
CA GLY A 10 -21.22 15.14 16.27
C GLY A 10 -21.63 15.25 17.74
N ARG A 11 -22.24 16.37 18.19
CA ARG A 11 -22.75 16.53 19.57
C ARG A 11 -24.03 15.74 19.83
N VAL A 12 -24.87 15.60 18.82
CA VAL A 12 -26.04 14.73 18.83
C VAL A 12 -25.87 13.67 17.74
N PRO A 13 -26.13 12.39 18.02
CA PRO A 13 -26.16 11.37 16.98
C PRO A 13 -27.15 11.81 15.90
N HIS A 14 -26.69 11.88 14.65
CA HIS A 14 -27.58 12.20 13.55
C HIS A 14 -28.55 11.04 13.39
N PHE A 15 -29.79 11.24 13.83
CA PHE A 15 -30.86 10.30 13.52
C PHE A 15 -31.22 10.45 12.06
N SER A 16 -31.36 9.33 11.36
CA SER A 16 -31.80 9.32 9.97
C SER A 16 -33.16 10.00 9.82
N ASP A 17 -33.31 10.84 8.80
CA ASP A 17 -34.62 11.40 8.42
C ASP A 17 -35.60 10.30 7.94
N HIS A 18 -35.07 9.11 7.61
CA HIS A 18 -35.82 7.96 7.12
C HIS A 18 -35.44 6.65 7.84
N PRO A 19 -35.76 6.52 9.14
CA PRO A 19 -35.34 5.38 9.96
C PRO A 19 -35.91 4.04 9.46
N ALA A 20 -37.07 4.06 8.81
CA ALA A 20 -37.64 2.88 8.15
C ALA A 20 -36.82 2.43 6.94
N ARG A 21 -36.35 3.36 6.09
CA ARG A 21 -35.50 3.05 4.94
C ARG A 21 -34.17 2.47 5.40
N ASP A 22 -33.57 3.08 6.41
CA ASP A 22 -32.26 2.66 6.90
C ASP A 22 -32.32 1.30 7.60
N ARG A 23 -33.41 1.02 8.34
CA ARG A 23 -33.69 -0.33 8.84
C ARG A 23 -33.84 -1.34 7.70
N THR A 24 -34.56 -0.99 6.63
CA THR A 24 -34.72 -1.88 5.47
C THR A 24 -33.39 -2.11 4.74
N VAL A 25 -32.58 -1.07 4.53
CA VAL A 25 -31.25 -1.21 3.90
C VAL A 25 -30.34 -2.09 4.78
N LEU A 26 -30.35 -1.88 6.09
CA LEU A 26 -29.59 -2.69 7.04
C LEU A 26 -30.06 -4.15 7.04
N THR A 27 -31.36 -4.40 7.12
CA THR A 27 -31.91 -5.77 7.14
C THR A 27 -31.71 -6.48 5.83
N VAL A 28 -31.92 -5.82 4.68
CA VAL A 28 -31.63 -6.38 3.35
C VAL A 28 -30.13 -6.67 3.22
N GLY A 29 -29.26 -5.73 3.62
CA GLY A 29 -27.81 -5.91 3.59
C GLY A 29 -27.34 -7.08 4.45
N LEU A 30 -27.81 -7.17 5.69
CA LEU A 30 -27.53 -8.28 6.61
C LEU A 30 -28.07 -9.61 6.08
N THR A 31 -29.28 -9.62 5.55
CA THR A 31 -29.91 -10.83 4.99
C THR A 31 -29.12 -11.31 3.77
N ALA A 32 -28.71 -10.41 2.88
CA ALA A 32 -27.86 -10.74 1.75
C ALA A 32 -26.49 -11.30 2.18
N LEU A 33 -25.89 -10.72 3.23
CA LEU A 33 -24.65 -11.21 3.84
C LEU A 33 -24.81 -12.62 4.41
N VAL A 34 -25.88 -12.89 5.15
CA VAL A 34 -26.17 -14.21 5.75
C VAL A 34 -26.44 -15.25 4.66
N ILE A 35 -27.19 -14.89 3.62
CA ILE A 35 -27.43 -15.78 2.47
C ILE A 35 -26.12 -16.08 1.74
N ALA A 36 -25.31 -15.05 1.45
CA ALA A 36 -24.01 -15.24 0.82
C ALA A 36 -23.08 -16.14 1.66
N ALA A 37 -23.00 -15.90 2.98
CA ALA A 37 -22.24 -16.75 3.89
C ALA A 37 -22.78 -18.18 3.93
N GLY A 38 -24.10 -18.36 3.98
CA GLY A 38 -24.75 -19.67 3.96
C GLY A 38 -24.48 -20.45 2.66
N LEU A 39 -24.51 -19.77 1.51
CA LEU A 39 -24.20 -20.35 0.20
C LEU A 39 -22.72 -20.76 0.06
N LEU A 40 -21.81 -20.03 0.72
CA LEU A 40 -20.39 -20.36 0.76
C LEU A 40 -20.12 -21.55 1.68
N VAL A 41 -20.71 -21.56 2.87
CA VAL A 41 -20.54 -22.66 3.85
C VAL A 41 -21.20 -23.95 3.36
N SER A 42 -22.33 -23.85 2.66
CA SER A 42 -23.02 -25.03 2.09
C SER A 42 -22.27 -25.65 0.91
N GLY A 43 -21.21 -24.99 0.40
CA GLY A 43 -20.46 -25.43 -0.77
C GLY A 43 -21.23 -25.30 -2.09
N MET A 44 -22.46 -24.76 -2.08
CA MET A 44 -23.23 -24.48 -3.30
C MET A 44 -22.55 -23.43 -4.19
N VAL A 45 -21.84 -22.49 -3.55
CA VAL A 45 -20.97 -21.54 -4.23
C VAL A 45 -19.54 -21.84 -3.80
N THR A 46 -18.73 -22.34 -4.72
CA THR A 46 -17.28 -22.48 -4.51
C THR A 46 -16.58 -21.23 -5.00
N ILE A 47 -16.06 -20.41 -4.09
CA ILE A 47 -15.15 -19.32 -4.46
C ILE A 47 -13.79 -19.94 -4.72
N GLN A 48 -13.35 -19.89 -5.97
CA GLN A 48 -11.95 -20.10 -6.32
C GLN A 48 -11.20 -18.80 -6.02
N PRO A 49 -10.40 -18.72 -4.94
CA PRO A 49 -9.77 -17.46 -4.52
C PRO A 49 -8.84 -16.89 -5.59
N GLU A 50 -8.22 -17.77 -6.39
CA GLU A 50 -7.30 -17.40 -7.46
C GLU A 50 -8.03 -16.70 -8.61
N ALA A 51 -9.13 -17.29 -9.09
CA ALA A 51 -9.92 -16.72 -10.16
C ALA A 51 -10.57 -15.39 -9.71
N LEU A 52 -11.03 -15.33 -8.46
CA LEU A 52 -11.57 -14.11 -7.87
C LEU A 52 -10.50 -13.01 -7.81
N ALA A 53 -9.29 -13.34 -7.34
CA ALA A 53 -8.20 -12.37 -7.24
C ALA A 53 -7.74 -11.87 -8.62
N GLU A 54 -7.59 -12.77 -9.59
CA GLU A 54 -7.23 -12.41 -10.98
C GLU A 54 -8.30 -11.52 -11.65
N ASN A 55 -9.57 -11.86 -11.50
CA ASN A 55 -10.68 -11.08 -12.06
C ASN A 55 -10.81 -9.71 -11.36
N THR A 56 -10.62 -9.66 -10.04
CA THR A 56 -10.67 -8.42 -9.26
C THR A 56 -9.53 -7.48 -9.67
N LYS A 57 -8.34 -8.02 -9.98
CA LYS A 57 -7.21 -7.23 -10.49
C LYS A 57 -7.59 -6.50 -11.77
N TRP A 58 -8.17 -7.21 -12.73
CA TRP A 58 -8.62 -6.60 -13.99
C TRP A 58 -9.79 -5.63 -13.80
N ALA A 59 -10.70 -5.90 -12.86
CA ALA A 59 -11.78 -4.99 -12.53
C ALA A 59 -11.25 -3.66 -11.94
N ILE A 60 -10.27 -3.72 -11.02
CA ILE A 60 -9.64 -2.53 -10.43
C ILE A 60 -8.90 -1.73 -11.50
N VAL A 61 -8.07 -2.38 -12.32
CA VAL A 61 -7.32 -1.72 -13.41
C VAL A 61 -8.27 -1.13 -14.44
N GLY A 62 -9.34 -1.85 -14.80
CA GLY A 62 -10.37 -1.39 -15.71
C GLY A 62 -11.09 -0.15 -15.17
N LEU A 63 -11.54 -0.17 -13.91
CA LEU A 63 -12.19 0.96 -13.26
C LEU A 63 -11.29 2.19 -13.21
N ALA A 64 -10.02 2.02 -12.81
CA ALA A 64 -9.05 3.11 -12.80
C ALA A 64 -8.83 3.69 -14.20
N THR A 65 -8.67 2.82 -15.21
CA THR A 65 -8.46 3.22 -16.61
C THR A 65 -9.66 3.97 -17.18
N LEU A 66 -10.87 3.47 -16.93
CA LEU A 66 -12.12 4.13 -17.31
C LEU A 66 -12.24 5.50 -16.64
N TRP A 67 -11.94 5.58 -15.34
CA TRP A 67 -12.00 6.85 -14.61
C TRP A 67 -10.99 7.87 -15.14
N PHE A 68 -9.72 7.49 -15.35
CA PHE A 68 -8.73 8.40 -15.92
C PHE A 68 -9.11 8.80 -17.35
N THR A 69 -9.58 7.87 -18.18
CA THR A 69 -10.02 8.17 -19.55
C THR A 69 -11.17 9.17 -19.55
N TRP A 70 -12.19 8.95 -18.73
CA TRP A 70 -13.29 9.88 -18.54
C TRP A 70 -12.80 11.23 -18.03
N ALA A 71 -11.90 11.24 -17.05
CA ALA A 71 -11.35 12.48 -16.49
C ALA A 71 -10.62 13.31 -17.57
N PHE A 72 -9.82 12.68 -18.43
CA PHE A 72 -9.07 13.40 -19.47
C PHE A 72 -9.93 13.85 -20.67
N THR A 73 -11.03 13.16 -20.95
CA THR A 73 -11.85 13.39 -22.15
C THR A 73 -13.14 14.16 -21.89
N LEU A 74 -13.88 13.81 -20.83
CA LEU A 74 -15.26 14.25 -20.60
C LEU A 74 -15.42 15.14 -19.36
N ALA A 75 -14.49 15.12 -18.41
CA ALA A 75 -14.61 15.90 -17.16
C ALA A 75 -14.29 17.42 -17.30
N GLY A 76 -14.10 17.90 -18.54
CA GLY A 76 -13.89 19.32 -18.82
C GLY A 76 -12.68 19.93 -18.10
N LEU A 77 -11.56 19.19 -18.03
CA LEU A 77 -10.36 19.63 -17.32
C LEU A 77 -9.66 20.81 -18.03
N GLN A 78 -9.32 21.84 -17.27
CA GLN A 78 -8.43 22.93 -17.71
C GLN A 78 -7.03 22.39 -18.04
N PRO A 79 -6.23 23.06 -18.90
CA PRO A 79 -4.90 22.59 -19.28
C PRO A 79 -3.97 22.28 -18.09
N ASP A 80 -4.03 23.09 -17.03
CA ASP A 80 -3.22 22.85 -15.82
C ASP A 80 -3.79 21.73 -14.94
N GLU A 81 -5.11 21.55 -14.91
CA GLU A 81 -5.74 20.40 -14.24
C GLU A 81 -5.33 19.08 -14.91
N LYS A 82 -5.24 19.04 -16.25
CA LYS A 82 -4.76 17.87 -17.00
C LYS A 82 -3.31 17.52 -16.60
N LYS A 83 -2.42 18.51 -16.50
CA LYS A 83 -1.02 18.29 -16.06
C LYS A 83 -0.96 17.68 -14.67
N ARG A 84 -1.78 18.18 -13.73
CA ARG A 84 -1.87 17.64 -12.36
C ARG A 84 -2.49 16.24 -12.32
N MET A 85 -3.45 15.96 -13.18
CA MET A 85 -4.07 14.64 -13.30
C MET A 85 -3.08 13.59 -13.81
N ILE A 86 -2.15 13.96 -14.70
CA ILE A 86 -1.04 13.09 -15.11
C ILE A 86 -0.20 12.72 -13.87
N VAL A 87 0.11 13.69 -13.02
CA VAL A 87 0.85 13.43 -11.77
C VAL A 87 0.06 12.47 -10.88
N ILE A 88 -1.25 12.68 -10.70
CA ILE A 88 -2.11 11.77 -9.91
C ILE A 88 -2.08 10.33 -10.48
N ALA A 89 -2.10 10.16 -11.80
CA ALA A 89 -1.97 8.85 -12.44
C ALA A 89 -0.62 8.19 -12.12
N VAL A 90 0.48 8.95 -12.15
CA VAL A 90 1.79 8.44 -11.73
C VAL A 90 1.79 8.06 -10.24
N LEU A 91 1.23 8.92 -9.38
CA LEU A 91 1.13 8.66 -7.93
C LEU A 91 0.31 7.39 -7.64
N PHE A 92 -0.77 7.16 -8.39
CA PHE A 92 -1.58 5.94 -8.31
C PHE A 92 -0.75 4.69 -8.62
N LEU A 93 0.00 4.70 -9.73
CA LEU A 93 0.87 3.57 -10.10
C LEU A 93 1.95 3.34 -9.04
N CYS A 94 2.62 4.40 -8.58
CA CYS A 94 3.63 4.29 -7.54
C CYS A 94 3.06 3.76 -6.22
N SER A 95 1.85 4.18 -5.85
CA SER A 95 1.14 3.67 -4.68
C SER A 95 0.86 2.17 -4.83
N ALA A 96 0.26 1.75 -5.94
CA ALA A 96 -0.03 0.34 -6.20
C ALA A 96 1.24 -0.53 -6.16
N MET A 97 2.34 -0.07 -6.76
CA MET A 97 3.62 -0.77 -6.74
C MET A 97 4.23 -0.84 -5.34
N PHE A 98 4.18 0.26 -4.59
CA PHE A 98 4.71 0.29 -3.24
C PHE A 98 3.95 -0.67 -2.34
N TRP A 99 2.61 -0.59 -2.31
CA TRP A 99 1.78 -1.46 -1.49
C TRP A 99 1.83 -2.92 -1.96
N ALA A 100 2.03 -3.20 -3.25
CA ALA A 100 2.26 -4.56 -3.75
C ALA A 100 3.51 -5.24 -3.17
N GLY A 101 4.56 -4.47 -2.87
CA GLY A 101 5.72 -4.99 -2.15
C GLY A 101 5.54 -4.91 -0.64
N PHE A 102 5.04 -3.79 -0.13
CA PHE A 102 4.95 -3.55 1.31
C PHE A 102 3.98 -4.52 2.01
N GLU A 103 2.82 -4.79 1.43
CA GLU A 103 1.79 -5.64 2.03
C GLU A 103 2.16 -7.13 2.03
N GLN A 104 3.27 -7.49 1.40
CA GLN A 104 3.83 -8.83 1.51
C GLN A 104 4.28 -9.18 2.94
N VAL A 105 4.39 -8.18 3.83
CA VAL A 105 4.53 -8.35 5.28
C VAL A 105 3.48 -9.31 5.83
N GLY A 106 2.22 -9.20 5.38
CA GLY A 106 1.10 -10.07 5.77
C GLY A 106 0.98 -11.38 4.97
N SER A 107 1.87 -11.62 4.00
CA SER A 107 1.77 -12.76 3.09
C SER A 107 3.11 -13.50 2.92
N SER A 108 3.88 -13.27 1.85
CA SER A 108 5.13 -13.99 1.56
C SER A 108 6.19 -13.83 2.65
N LEU A 109 6.32 -12.65 3.26
CA LEU A 109 7.28 -12.41 4.34
C LEU A 109 6.83 -13.06 5.66
N SER A 110 5.52 -13.18 5.89
CA SER A 110 4.98 -13.96 7.01
C SER A 110 5.26 -15.46 6.84
N LEU A 111 5.17 -15.98 5.62
CA LEU A 111 5.57 -17.36 5.31
C LEU A 111 7.08 -17.58 5.48
N PHE A 112 7.90 -16.59 5.08
CA PHE A 112 9.34 -16.64 5.31
C PHE A 112 9.68 -16.63 6.82
N ALA A 113 8.98 -15.81 7.60
CA ALA A 113 9.11 -15.78 9.04
C ALA A 113 8.75 -17.12 9.70
N ASP A 114 7.73 -17.79 9.20
CA ASP A 114 7.27 -19.08 9.75
C ASP A 114 8.20 -20.24 9.40
N ARG A 115 8.67 -20.31 8.14
CA ARG A 115 9.36 -21.50 7.62
C ARG A 115 10.88 -21.40 7.63
N PHE A 116 11.42 -20.19 7.43
CA PHE A 116 12.83 -19.98 7.12
C PHE A 116 13.57 -19.15 8.15
N THR A 117 12.89 -18.72 9.22
CA THR A 117 13.48 -17.88 10.25
C THR A 117 13.58 -18.64 11.58
N ILE A 118 14.72 -18.52 12.24
CA ILE A 118 14.91 -19.04 13.60
C ILE A 118 14.04 -18.21 14.56
N ARG A 119 13.05 -18.86 15.16
CA ARG A 119 12.12 -18.27 16.13
C ARG A 119 12.29 -18.78 17.56
N ARG A 120 13.25 -19.68 17.79
CA ARG A 120 13.58 -20.16 19.14
C ARG A 120 14.40 -19.11 19.88
N VAL A 121 13.98 -18.75 21.08
CA VAL A 121 14.72 -17.80 21.92
C VAL A 121 15.98 -18.49 22.44
N ILE A 122 17.13 -17.84 22.23
CA ILE A 122 18.45 -18.38 22.61
C ILE A 122 18.45 -18.76 24.10
N GLY A 123 18.83 -20.00 24.39
CA GLY A 123 18.87 -20.52 25.76
C GLY A 123 17.53 -21.03 26.30
N THR A 124 16.48 -21.08 25.48
CA THR A 124 15.17 -21.65 25.85
C THR A 124 14.64 -22.55 24.74
N ASP A 125 13.72 -23.46 25.06
CA ASP A 125 12.98 -24.25 24.08
C ASP A 125 11.75 -23.53 23.53
N TRP A 126 11.51 -22.29 23.96
CA TRP A 126 10.34 -21.52 23.55
C TRP A 126 10.53 -20.92 22.15
N GLU A 127 9.52 -21.12 21.31
CA GLU A 127 9.43 -20.56 19.96
C GLU A 127 8.32 -19.51 19.91
N PHE A 128 8.65 -18.27 19.52
CA PHE A 128 7.67 -17.21 19.43
C PHE A 128 6.87 -17.29 18.11
N PRO A 129 5.59 -16.88 18.08
CA PRO A 129 4.77 -16.96 16.88
C PRO A 129 5.30 -16.08 15.72
N ALA A 130 5.32 -16.58 14.49
CA ALA A 130 5.71 -15.77 13.32
C ALA A 130 4.85 -14.51 13.15
N GLY A 131 3.56 -14.55 13.53
CA GLY A 131 2.68 -13.38 13.46
C GLY A 131 3.18 -12.17 14.27
N TRP A 132 4.06 -12.36 15.24
CA TRP A 132 4.63 -11.26 16.02
C TRP A 132 5.57 -10.37 15.20
N PHE A 133 6.10 -10.85 14.08
CA PHE A 133 6.88 -10.06 13.14
C PHE A 133 6.08 -8.87 12.55
N LEU A 134 4.74 -8.96 12.49
CA LEU A 134 3.88 -7.86 12.08
C LEU A 134 3.97 -6.66 13.03
N MET A 135 4.22 -6.91 14.32
CA MET A 135 4.35 -5.86 15.34
C MET A 135 5.62 -5.01 15.14
N VAL A 136 6.62 -5.54 14.43
CA VAL A 136 7.87 -4.83 14.14
C VAL A 136 7.58 -3.58 13.31
N ASN A 137 6.74 -3.68 12.28
CA ASN A 137 6.39 -2.51 11.48
C ASN A 137 5.66 -1.45 12.32
N ALA A 138 4.62 -1.84 13.07
CA ALA A 138 3.90 -0.91 13.93
C ALA A 138 4.82 -0.22 14.96
N GLY A 139 5.72 -0.98 15.61
CA GLY A 139 6.71 -0.44 16.54
C GLY A 139 7.68 0.53 15.87
N LEU A 140 8.17 0.19 14.67
CA LEU A 140 9.04 1.07 13.89
C LEU A 140 8.33 2.36 13.47
N ILE A 141 7.06 2.32 13.09
CA ILE A 141 6.28 3.54 12.78
C ILE A 141 6.20 4.44 14.01
N ILE A 142 5.84 3.89 15.17
CA ILE A 142 5.73 4.66 16.42
C ILE A 142 7.06 5.35 16.76
N LEU A 143 8.18 4.63 16.60
CA LEU A 143 9.51 5.14 16.91
C LEU A 143 10.03 6.14 15.86
N LEU A 144 9.82 5.86 14.58
CA LEU A 144 10.44 6.59 13.47
C LEU A 144 9.58 7.72 12.91
N ALA A 145 8.25 7.69 13.07
CA ALA A 145 7.38 8.75 12.54
C ALA A 145 7.70 10.14 13.13
N PRO A 146 7.93 10.31 14.46
CA PRO A 146 8.36 11.59 15.01
C PRO A 146 9.72 12.04 14.45
N VAL A 147 10.66 11.10 14.29
CA VAL A 147 11.99 11.37 13.73
C VAL A 147 11.89 11.84 12.28
N ALA A 148 11.10 11.16 11.46
CA ALA A 148 10.84 11.52 10.08
C ALA A 148 10.17 12.90 9.97
N ALA A 149 9.17 13.19 10.83
CA ALA A 149 8.53 14.50 10.87
C ALA A 149 9.52 15.63 11.18
N ILE A 150 10.37 15.45 12.21
CA ILE A 150 11.41 16.42 12.56
C ILE A 150 12.40 16.61 11.41
N LEU A 151 12.83 15.51 10.76
CA LEU A 151 13.71 15.56 9.61
C LEU A 151 13.12 16.40 8.48
N TRP A 152 11.86 16.18 8.11
CA TRP A 152 11.21 16.93 7.03
C TRP A 152 11.05 18.42 7.37
N VAL A 153 10.69 18.75 8.61
CA VAL A 153 10.59 20.15 9.05
C VAL A 153 11.96 20.83 9.02
N ARG A 154 13.02 20.16 9.46
CA ARG A 154 14.39 20.70 9.41
C ARG A 154 14.85 20.93 7.97
N LEU A 155 14.64 19.96 7.08
CA LEU A 155 14.99 20.09 5.66
C LEU A 155 14.18 21.20 4.97
N ALA A 156 12.91 21.38 5.33
CA ALA A 156 12.08 22.49 4.85
C ALA A 156 12.62 23.85 5.29
N LYS A 157 13.00 24.02 6.57
CA LYS A 157 13.62 25.25 7.07
C LYS A 157 14.95 25.59 6.38
N GLN A 158 15.67 24.58 5.88
CA GLN A 158 16.94 24.75 5.17
C GLN A 158 16.77 24.91 3.65
N GLY A 159 15.54 24.93 3.12
CA GLY A 159 15.29 24.97 1.68
C GLY A 159 15.73 23.70 0.93
N ARG A 160 15.97 22.59 1.64
CA ARG A 160 16.45 21.30 1.13
C ARG A 160 15.40 20.20 1.18
N ASN A 161 14.12 20.56 1.33
CA ASN A 161 13.03 19.58 1.35
C ASN A 161 12.94 18.87 -0.02
N PRO A 162 13.10 17.54 -0.09
CA PRO A 162 12.94 16.82 -1.34
C PRO A 162 11.52 17.02 -1.90
N SER A 163 11.41 17.06 -3.23
CA SER A 163 10.11 17.14 -3.90
C SER A 163 9.24 15.93 -3.54
N LEU A 164 7.92 16.07 -3.62
CA LEU A 164 6.96 14.97 -3.47
C LEU A 164 7.41 13.73 -4.26
N ILE A 165 7.72 13.92 -5.54
CA ILE A 165 8.10 12.85 -6.46
C ILE A 165 9.40 12.20 -6.02
N THR A 166 10.37 12.99 -5.54
CA THR A 166 11.62 12.47 -4.96
C THR A 166 11.36 11.63 -3.72
N LYS A 167 10.47 12.05 -2.81
CA LYS A 167 10.13 11.27 -1.60
C LYS A 167 9.47 9.94 -1.96
N MET A 168 8.54 9.96 -2.91
CA MET A 168 7.89 8.75 -3.43
C MET A 168 8.91 7.78 -4.03
N ALA A 169 9.86 8.31 -4.81
CA ALA A 169 10.89 7.51 -5.45
C ALA A 169 11.86 6.89 -4.44
N LEU A 170 12.24 7.65 -3.39
CA LEU A 170 13.01 7.12 -2.27
C LEU A 170 12.26 5.99 -1.55
N GLY A 171 10.93 6.12 -1.38
CA GLY A 171 10.09 5.06 -0.82
C GLY A 171 10.18 3.75 -1.61
N LEU A 172 10.03 3.82 -2.94
CA LEU A 172 10.15 2.66 -3.83
C LEU A 172 11.57 2.05 -3.84
N LEU A 173 12.62 2.89 -3.78
CA LEU A 173 14.00 2.41 -3.71
C LEU A 173 14.32 1.74 -2.38
N LEU A 174 13.80 2.26 -1.27
CA LEU A 174 13.94 1.64 0.05
C LEU A 174 13.19 0.32 0.15
N LEU A 175 12.00 0.24 -0.47
CA LEU A 175 11.27 -1.01 -0.64
C LEU A 175 12.10 -2.03 -1.45
N ALA A 176 12.63 -1.62 -2.60
CA ALA A 176 13.49 -2.49 -3.42
C ALA A 176 14.75 -2.94 -2.66
N ALA A 177 15.37 -2.05 -1.90
CA ALA A 177 16.53 -2.38 -1.07
C ALA A 177 16.18 -3.40 0.04
N GLY A 178 15.02 -3.23 0.70
CA GLY A 178 14.51 -4.20 1.67
C GLY A 178 14.28 -5.58 1.05
N PHE A 179 13.63 -5.64 -0.11
CA PHE A 179 13.48 -6.89 -0.84
C PHE A 179 14.82 -7.48 -1.31
N GLY A 180 15.83 -6.65 -1.60
CA GLY A 180 17.18 -7.12 -1.91
C GLY A 180 17.83 -7.82 -0.71
N ILE A 181 17.65 -7.28 0.49
CA ILE A 181 18.14 -7.89 1.74
C ILE A 181 17.46 -9.24 1.96
N ILE A 182 16.12 -9.30 1.90
CA ILE A 182 15.41 -10.56 2.16
C ILE A 182 15.61 -11.59 1.05
N ALA A 183 15.85 -11.19 -0.21
CA ALA A 183 16.21 -12.13 -1.28
C ALA A 183 17.53 -12.85 -0.98
N ILE A 184 18.54 -12.13 -0.47
CA ILE A 184 19.80 -12.73 -0.02
C ILE A 184 19.55 -13.65 1.18
N GLY A 185 18.70 -13.21 2.13
CA GLY A 185 18.27 -14.03 3.27
C GLY A 185 17.58 -15.32 2.84
N ALA A 186 16.69 -15.25 1.85
CA ALA A 186 15.97 -16.39 1.29
C ALA A 186 16.91 -17.37 0.59
N LYS A 187 17.82 -16.87 -0.24
CA LYS A 187 18.85 -17.71 -0.87
C LYS A 187 19.71 -18.44 0.17
N ARG A 188 20.05 -17.78 1.28
CA ARG A 188 20.78 -18.41 2.39
C ARG A 188 19.92 -19.44 3.11
N ALA A 189 18.67 -19.11 3.43
CA ALA A 189 17.76 -20.02 4.12
C ALA A 189 17.48 -21.28 3.30
N LEU A 190 17.35 -21.17 1.98
CA LEU A 190 17.21 -22.33 1.08
C LEU A 190 18.45 -23.24 1.11
N ALA A 191 19.64 -22.69 1.37
CA ALA A 191 20.87 -23.47 1.47
C ALA A 191 21.13 -24.04 2.88
N THR A 192 20.74 -23.33 3.94
CA THR A 192 21.04 -23.68 5.35
C THR A 192 19.83 -24.14 6.16
N GLY A 193 18.64 -24.20 5.55
CA GLY A 193 17.36 -24.48 6.20
C GLY A 193 16.71 -23.25 6.83
N GLN A 194 17.39 -22.60 7.77
CA GLN A 194 16.88 -21.40 8.45
C GLN A 194 17.95 -20.31 8.58
N VAL A 195 17.50 -19.06 8.77
CA VAL A 195 18.36 -17.90 9.02
C VAL A 195 17.90 -17.11 10.25
N TRP A 196 18.80 -16.29 10.78
CA TRP A 196 18.49 -15.38 11.88
C TRP A 196 17.42 -14.34 11.49
N PRO A 197 16.60 -13.86 12.43
CA PRO A 197 15.53 -12.90 12.17
C PRO A 197 16.02 -11.52 11.74
N THR A 198 17.33 -11.26 11.84
CA THR A 198 17.97 -10.00 11.41
C THR A 198 17.65 -9.62 9.97
N TRP A 199 17.47 -10.60 9.08
CA TRP A 199 17.08 -10.34 7.68
C TRP A 199 15.69 -9.71 7.58
N LEU A 200 14.72 -10.23 8.34
CA LEU A 200 13.36 -9.65 8.41
C LEU A 200 13.36 -8.29 9.09
N PHE A 201 14.07 -8.15 10.22
CA PHE A 201 14.18 -6.84 10.90
C PHE A 201 14.76 -5.76 10.00
N ALA A 202 15.85 -6.04 9.29
CA ALA A 202 16.46 -5.09 8.35
C ALA A 202 15.52 -4.74 7.18
N THR A 203 14.80 -5.74 6.67
CA THR A 203 13.81 -5.57 5.59
C THR A 203 12.67 -4.66 6.04
N TYR A 204 12.05 -4.96 7.19
CA TYR A 204 10.95 -4.16 7.74
C TYR A 204 11.40 -2.77 8.13
N PHE A 205 12.63 -2.60 8.62
CA PHE A 205 13.21 -1.27 8.85
C PHE A 205 13.22 -0.44 7.57
N LEU A 206 13.79 -0.96 6.47
CA LEU A 206 13.83 -0.24 5.19
C LEU A 206 12.43 0.01 4.62
N HIS A 207 11.54 -0.98 4.66
CA HIS A 207 10.16 -0.83 4.19
C HIS A 207 9.42 0.26 4.97
N THR A 208 9.58 0.28 6.30
CA THR A 208 8.93 1.29 7.16
C THR A 208 9.49 2.68 6.91
N VAL A 209 10.82 2.83 6.77
CA VAL A 209 11.40 4.13 6.38
C VAL A 209 10.88 4.58 5.01
N GLY A 210 10.73 3.64 4.06
CA GLY A 210 10.13 3.91 2.75
C GLY A 210 8.67 4.33 2.83
N GLU A 211 7.88 3.71 3.72
CA GLU A 211 6.49 4.06 3.98
C GLU A 211 6.38 5.48 4.54
N LEU A 212 7.25 5.86 5.46
CA LEU A 212 7.31 7.21 6.03
C LEU A 212 7.70 8.29 4.99
N CYS A 213 8.33 7.91 3.88
CA CYS A 213 8.55 8.79 2.72
C CYS A 213 7.30 8.91 1.82
N LEU A 214 6.45 7.88 1.78
CA LEU A 214 5.35 7.72 0.82
C LEU A 214 3.99 8.16 1.39
N SER A 215 3.58 7.52 2.50
CA SER A 215 2.24 7.60 3.10
C SER A 215 1.75 9.02 3.37
N PRO A 216 2.46 9.87 4.16
CA PRO A 216 1.95 11.20 4.51
C PRO A 216 1.95 12.16 3.31
N VAL A 217 2.81 11.94 2.33
CA VAL A 217 3.00 12.86 1.21
C VAL A 217 2.07 12.52 0.04
N GLY A 218 1.81 11.25 -0.22
CA GLY A 218 0.96 10.77 -1.31
C GLY A 218 -0.49 11.23 -1.19
N LEU A 219 -1.13 10.97 -0.04
CA LEU A 219 -2.53 11.37 0.18
C LEU A 219 -2.71 12.90 0.19
N SER A 220 -1.76 13.62 0.80
CA SER A 220 -1.77 15.09 0.76
C SER A 220 -1.59 15.64 -0.64
N ALA A 221 -0.85 14.95 -1.51
CA ALA A 221 -0.65 15.38 -2.88
C ALA A 221 -1.90 15.18 -3.73
N VAL A 222 -2.55 14.01 -3.63
CA VAL A 222 -3.77 13.72 -4.38
C VAL A 222 -4.85 14.75 -4.08
N THR A 223 -5.04 15.09 -2.81
CA THR A 223 -6.04 16.09 -2.38
C THR A 223 -5.72 17.51 -2.87
N LYS A 224 -4.44 17.89 -2.91
CA LYS A 224 -4.01 19.22 -3.38
C LYS A 224 -4.01 19.35 -4.91
N LEU A 225 -3.62 18.30 -5.62
CA LEU A 225 -3.46 18.31 -7.07
C LEU A 225 -4.79 18.11 -7.80
N ALA A 226 -5.74 17.42 -7.18
CA ALA A 226 -7.04 17.15 -7.78
C ALA A 226 -7.86 18.45 -7.96
N PRO A 227 -8.62 18.58 -9.07
CA PRO A 227 -9.63 19.62 -9.19
C PRO A 227 -10.61 19.56 -8.02
N GLN A 228 -11.06 20.72 -7.51
CA GLN A 228 -11.98 20.78 -6.35
C GLN A 228 -13.22 19.89 -6.53
N ARG A 229 -13.75 19.81 -7.76
CA ARG A 229 -14.91 18.98 -8.11
C ARG A 229 -14.66 17.47 -8.13
N LEU A 230 -13.39 17.03 -8.16
CA LEU A 230 -13.00 15.62 -8.28
C LEU A 230 -12.18 15.12 -7.08
N VAL A 231 -11.97 15.91 -6.02
CA VAL A 231 -11.11 15.53 -4.87
C VAL A 231 -11.55 14.19 -4.27
N GLY A 232 -12.84 14.00 -4.01
CA GLY A 232 -13.35 12.75 -3.44
C GLY A 232 -13.11 11.54 -4.35
N GLN A 233 -13.29 11.70 -5.67
CA GLN A 233 -13.02 10.63 -6.63
C GLN A 233 -11.52 10.33 -6.73
N ALA A 234 -10.67 11.36 -6.74
CA ALA A 234 -9.22 11.20 -6.77
C ALA A 234 -8.69 10.50 -5.50
N MET A 235 -9.26 10.79 -4.33
CA MET A 235 -8.99 10.03 -3.10
C MET A 235 -9.45 8.57 -3.22
N GLY A 236 -10.62 8.33 -3.81
CA GLY A 236 -11.10 6.98 -4.12
C GLY A 236 -10.12 6.22 -5.01
N ILE A 237 -9.57 6.86 -6.04
CA ILE A 237 -8.55 6.29 -6.92
C ILE A 237 -7.25 6.00 -6.16
N TRP A 238 -6.82 6.86 -5.24
CA TRP A 238 -5.67 6.58 -4.37
C TRP A 238 -5.84 5.30 -3.55
N PHE A 239 -7.01 5.12 -2.92
CA PHE A 239 -7.33 3.90 -2.18
C PHE A 239 -7.51 2.69 -3.11
N LEU A 240 -8.04 2.90 -4.32
CA LEU A 240 -8.11 1.86 -5.34
C LEU A 240 -6.71 1.35 -5.71
N GLY A 241 -5.70 2.23 -5.75
CA GLY A 241 -4.31 1.84 -5.97
C GLY A 241 -3.75 1.05 -4.78
N THR A 242 -4.09 1.44 -3.56
CA THR A 242 -3.71 0.69 -2.34
C THR A 242 -4.34 -0.71 -2.32
N SER A 243 -5.61 -0.82 -2.73
CA SER A 243 -6.32 -2.10 -2.90
C SER A 243 -5.68 -2.98 -3.98
N LEU A 244 -5.32 -2.40 -5.13
CA LEU A 244 -4.58 -3.10 -6.17
C LEU A 244 -3.25 -3.64 -5.65
N GLY A 245 -2.52 -2.82 -4.87
CA GLY A 245 -1.28 -3.25 -4.22
C GLY A 245 -1.48 -4.45 -3.31
N ASN A 246 -2.43 -4.38 -2.38
CA ASN A 246 -2.78 -5.48 -1.49
C ASN A 246 -3.13 -6.77 -2.24
N LEU A 247 -3.93 -6.65 -3.30
CA LEU A 247 -4.31 -7.79 -4.14
C LEU A 247 -3.10 -8.40 -4.86
N LEU A 248 -2.22 -7.57 -5.43
CA LEU A 248 -0.99 -8.01 -6.05
C LEU A 248 -0.05 -8.69 -5.03
N ALA A 249 0.07 -8.16 -3.80
CA ALA A 249 0.85 -8.78 -2.74
C ALA A 249 0.35 -10.19 -2.38
N GLY A 250 -0.97 -10.41 -2.39
CA GLY A 250 -1.57 -11.74 -2.23
C GLY A 250 -1.24 -12.68 -3.40
N LEU A 251 -1.36 -12.19 -4.64
CA LEU A 251 -0.98 -12.96 -5.84
C LEU A 251 0.52 -13.29 -5.86
N PHE A 252 1.39 -12.39 -5.41
CA PHE A 252 2.82 -12.65 -5.23
C PHE A 252 3.08 -13.74 -4.19
N ALA A 253 2.33 -13.75 -3.08
CA ALA A 253 2.50 -14.78 -2.05
C ALA A 253 2.23 -16.20 -2.57
N ARG A 254 1.31 -16.36 -3.52
CA ARG A 254 1.07 -17.64 -4.19
C ARG A 254 2.36 -18.19 -4.82
N SER A 255 3.14 -17.33 -5.47
CA SER A 255 4.37 -17.73 -6.15
C SER A 255 5.51 -18.17 -5.21
N VAL A 256 5.32 -18.07 -3.88
CA VAL A 256 6.30 -18.55 -2.88
C VAL A 256 5.75 -19.66 -1.98
N THR A 257 4.61 -20.25 -2.35
CA THR A 257 3.97 -21.36 -1.62
C THR A 257 4.06 -22.68 -2.38
N GLY A 258 3.98 -23.81 -1.66
CA GLY A 258 3.99 -25.16 -2.24
C GLY A 258 5.33 -25.50 -2.90
N GLU A 259 5.26 -26.09 -4.10
CA GLU A 259 6.42 -26.47 -4.91
C GLU A 259 7.30 -25.26 -5.31
N ASN A 260 6.74 -24.04 -5.31
CA ASN A 260 7.44 -22.81 -5.69
C ASN A 260 8.29 -22.21 -4.55
N THR A 261 8.34 -22.86 -3.39
CA THR A 261 9.15 -22.34 -2.27
C THR A 261 10.64 -22.26 -2.62
N ALA A 262 11.10 -23.12 -3.54
CA ALA A 262 12.48 -23.14 -4.03
C ALA A 262 12.88 -21.91 -4.86
N THR A 263 11.93 -21.12 -5.36
CA THR A 263 12.18 -19.91 -6.16
C THR A 263 11.85 -18.62 -5.40
N MET A 264 11.64 -18.69 -4.08
CA MET A 264 11.26 -17.55 -3.26
C MET A 264 12.25 -16.38 -3.34
N ASP A 265 13.55 -16.67 -3.39
CA ASP A 265 14.60 -15.65 -3.58
C ASP A 265 14.46 -14.93 -4.92
N GLN A 266 14.14 -15.66 -5.99
CA GLN A 266 13.91 -15.09 -7.32
C GLN A 266 12.63 -14.23 -7.35
N THR A 267 11.57 -14.65 -6.68
CA THR A 267 10.34 -13.85 -6.55
C THR A 267 10.63 -12.53 -5.83
N PHE A 268 11.38 -12.56 -4.72
CA PHE A 268 11.80 -11.35 -4.02
C PHE A 268 12.67 -10.44 -4.91
N LEU A 269 13.62 -11.01 -5.69
CA LEU A 269 14.38 -10.25 -6.68
C LEU A 269 13.50 -9.64 -7.77
N GLY A 270 12.41 -10.30 -8.18
CA GLY A 270 11.42 -9.74 -9.08
C GLY A 270 10.84 -8.41 -8.56
N VAL A 271 10.52 -8.37 -7.26
CA VAL A 271 10.06 -7.13 -6.60
C VAL A 271 11.17 -6.07 -6.57
N VAL A 272 12.43 -6.46 -6.32
CA VAL A 272 13.58 -5.54 -6.39
C VAL A 272 13.67 -4.86 -7.75
N TRP A 273 13.60 -5.64 -8.83
CA TRP A 273 13.69 -5.08 -10.19
C TRP A 273 12.53 -4.15 -10.51
N ILE A 274 11.30 -4.57 -10.19
CA ILE A 274 10.10 -3.80 -10.50
C ILE A 274 10.05 -2.51 -9.67
N ALA A 275 10.19 -2.59 -8.35
CA ALA A 275 10.15 -1.43 -7.46
C ALA A 275 11.39 -0.53 -7.66
N GLY A 276 12.56 -1.13 -7.85
CA GLY A 276 13.82 -0.43 -8.09
C GLY A 276 13.79 0.34 -9.42
N ALA A 277 13.37 -0.30 -10.51
CA ALA A 277 13.21 0.36 -11.80
C ALA A 277 12.19 1.50 -11.73
N ALA A 278 11.04 1.29 -11.10
CA ALA A 278 10.05 2.36 -10.93
C ALA A 278 10.58 3.52 -10.07
N GLY A 279 11.29 3.24 -8.98
CA GLY A 279 11.94 4.25 -8.15
C GLY A 279 12.98 5.05 -8.92
N LEU A 280 13.84 4.39 -9.71
CA LEU A 280 14.84 5.05 -10.55
C LEU A 280 14.19 5.89 -11.65
N LEU A 281 13.19 5.35 -12.36
CA LEU A 281 12.43 6.09 -13.38
C LEU A 281 11.76 7.32 -12.77
N LEU A 282 11.14 7.18 -11.59
CA LEU A 282 10.49 8.29 -10.91
C LEU A 282 11.50 9.36 -10.46
N LEU A 283 12.69 8.97 -10.02
CA LEU A 283 13.78 9.92 -9.75
C LEU A 283 14.23 10.65 -11.01
N LEU A 284 14.41 9.95 -12.14
CA LEU A 284 14.80 10.54 -13.42
C LEU A 284 13.76 11.56 -13.89
N PHE A 285 12.47 11.23 -13.81
CA PHE A 285 11.37 12.11 -14.20
C PHE A 285 10.94 13.10 -13.12
N SER A 286 11.56 13.10 -11.94
CA SER A 286 11.16 13.94 -10.81
C SER A 286 11.13 15.43 -11.14
N ARG A 287 12.12 15.92 -11.90
CA ARG A 287 12.17 17.31 -12.35
C ARG A 287 11.04 17.66 -13.32
N LEU A 288 10.69 16.74 -14.23
CA LEU A 288 9.62 16.95 -15.21
C LEU A 288 8.26 16.96 -14.52
N LEU A 289 7.98 15.93 -13.70
CA LEU A 289 6.74 15.81 -12.94
C LEU A 289 6.58 16.97 -11.95
N GLY A 290 7.68 17.41 -11.32
CA GLY A 290 7.68 18.61 -10.48
C GLY A 290 7.29 19.89 -11.21
N ARG A 291 7.61 20.03 -12.51
CA ARG A 291 7.15 21.18 -13.32
C ARG A 291 5.63 21.16 -13.53
N LEU A 292 5.02 19.98 -13.62
CA LEU A 292 3.57 19.81 -13.79
C LEU A 292 2.79 20.18 -12.51
N CYS A 293 3.45 20.16 -11.35
CA CYS A 293 2.87 20.55 -10.06
C CYS A 293 2.97 22.05 -9.72
N ARG A 294 3.62 22.87 -10.57
CA ARG A 294 3.85 24.30 -10.27
C ARG A 294 2.53 25.05 -10.04
N GLY A 295 2.48 25.86 -8.98
CA GLY A 295 1.31 26.68 -8.60
C GLY A 295 0.46 26.13 -7.46
N VAL A 296 0.80 24.96 -6.88
CA VAL A 296 0.07 24.35 -5.74
C VAL A 296 1.02 23.77 -4.66
N ALA A 297 2.30 23.57 -4.99
CA ALA A 297 3.32 22.96 -4.13
C ALA A 297 4.44 23.94 -3.79
#